data_AF-A0A8S1B6N8-F1
#
_entry.id   AF-A0A8S1B6N8-F1
#
_cell.length_a   1.000
_cell.length_b   1.000
_cell.length_c   1.000
_cell.angle_alpha   90.00
_cell.angle_beta   90.00
_cell.angle_gamma   90.00
#
_symmetry.space_group_name_H-M   'P 1'
#
loop_
_entity.id
_entity.type
_entity.pdbx_description
1 polymer ?
#
loop_
_entity_poly.entity_id
_entity_poly.type
_entity_poly.pdbx_seq_one_letter_code
_entity_poly.pdbx_strand_id
1 'polypeptide(L)'
;MRVVRQLADDERAKWPLAAYEAASHMYMDDYISSVDSVDAAEKIYKEMIDLFSAGGFKLVKWISNSSDLLNKIPNSIKSPHLVDFDDAQTTTKIVGMLW
;
A
#
# COMPACT_ATOMS: atom_id res chain seq x y z
N MET A 1 6.99 11.19 -8.17
CA MET A 1 5.86 12.14 -8.22
C MET A 1 6.13 13.31 -7.29
N ARG A 2 6.07 14.57 -7.77
CA ARG A 2 6.35 15.76 -6.93
C ARG A 2 5.29 15.97 -5.84
N VAL A 3 4.03 15.69 -6.15
CA VAL A 3 2.89 15.88 -5.23
C VAL A 3 2.98 14.95 -4.01
N VAL A 4 3.26 13.66 -4.23
CA VAL A 4 3.38 12.68 -3.14
C VAL A 4 4.56 13.01 -2.22
N ARG A 5 5.69 13.46 -2.77
CA ARG A 5 6.84 13.87 -1.96
C ARG A 5 6.52 15.08 -1.10
N GLN A 6 5.83 16.08 -1.67
CA GLN A 6 5.40 17.24 -0.90
C GLN A 6 4.44 16.83 0.23
N LEU A 7 3.45 15.99 -0.07
CA LEU A 7 2.52 15.46 0.93
C LEU A 7 3.26 14.69 2.04
N ALA A 8 4.22 13.85 1.67
CA ALA A 8 5.05 13.11 2.61
C ALA A 8 5.86 14.05 3.50
N ASP A 9 6.43 15.12 2.97
CA ASP A 9 7.18 16.12 3.75
C ASP A 9 6.27 16.92 4.68
N ASP A 10 5.11 17.37 4.20
CA ASP A 10 4.15 18.19 4.94
C ASP A 10 3.56 17.42 6.14
N GLU A 11 3.26 16.14 5.94
CA GLU A 11 2.57 15.30 6.92
C GLU A 11 3.52 14.33 7.66
N ARG A 12 4.83 14.42 7.41
CA ARG A 12 5.88 13.57 8.02
C ARG A 12 5.82 13.53 9.54
N ALA A 13 5.45 14.65 10.16
CA ALA A 13 5.39 14.76 11.62
C ALA A 13 4.23 13.94 12.21
N LYS A 14 3.14 13.74 11.46
CA LYS A 14 1.96 12.97 11.91
C LYS A 14 2.11 11.48 11.57
N TRP A 15 2.59 11.17 10.36
CA TRP A 15 2.71 9.81 9.85
C TRP A 15 4.13 9.54 9.31
N PRO A 16 5.13 9.42 10.20
CA PRO A 16 6.52 9.31 9.81
C PRO A 16 6.85 8.03 9.03
N LEU A 17 6.15 6.91 9.31
CA LEU A 17 6.38 5.66 8.57
C LEU A 17 5.80 5.76 7.17
N ALA A 18 4.54 6.23 7.04
CA ALA A 18 3.94 6.41 5.73
C ALA A 18 4.67 7.44 4.87
N ALA A 19 5.17 8.54 5.45
CA ALA A 19 5.96 9.52 4.72
C ALA A 19 7.25 8.90 4.15
N TYR A 20 7.94 8.06 4.93
CA TYR A 20 9.11 7.33 4.46
C TYR A 20 8.75 6.35 3.34
N GLU A 21 7.72 5.53 3.54
CA GLU A 21 7.24 4.54 2.57
C GLU A 21 6.77 5.21 1.26
N ALA A 22 6.04 6.32 1.35
CA ALA A 22 5.57 7.07 0.19
C ALA A 22 6.71 7.77 -0.58
N ALA A 23 7.80 8.13 0.11
CA ALA A 23 8.96 8.73 -0.52
C ALA A 23 9.88 7.68 -1.20
N SER A 24 9.98 6.48 -0.62
CA SER A 24 10.95 5.46 -1.00
C SER A 24 10.39 4.29 -1.82
N HIS A 25 9.13 3.89 -1.60
CA HIS A 25 8.55 2.65 -2.12
C HIS A 25 7.37 2.87 -3.09
N MET A 26 7.13 4.11 -3.50
CA MET A 26 6.15 4.45 -4.54
C MET A 26 6.81 4.44 -5.93
N TYR A 27 6.25 3.66 -6.84
CA TYR A 27 6.54 3.73 -8.27
C TYR A 27 5.33 4.30 -9.02
N MET A 28 5.45 5.55 -9.45
CA MET A 28 4.34 6.32 -10.04
C MET A 28 3.09 6.32 -9.14
N ASP A 29 2.05 5.58 -9.52
CA ASP A 29 0.77 5.48 -8.81
C ASP A 29 0.65 4.20 -7.97
N ASP A 30 1.62 3.28 -8.08
CA ASP A 30 1.64 2.01 -7.38
C ASP A 30 2.58 2.07 -6.16
N TYR A 31 2.11 1.53 -5.04
CA TYR A 31 2.88 1.37 -3.81
C TYR A 31 3.06 -0.12 -3.52
N ILE A 32 4.30 -0.54 -3.30
CA ILE A 32 4.64 -1.92 -2.99
C ILE A 32 5.66 -1.91 -1.87
N SER A 33 5.38 -2.62 -0.78
CA SER A 33 6.31 -2.76 0.35
C SER A 33 6.24 -4.18 0.90
N SER A 34 7.38 -4.66 1.38
CA SER A 34 7.56 -5.98 1.98
C SER A 34 8.11 -5.81 3.38
N VAL A 35 7.42 -6.34 4.38
CA VAL A 35 7.83 -6.26 5.78
C VAL A 35 7.70 -7.60 6.48
N ASP A 36 8.57 -7.86 7.45
CA ASP A 36 8.69 -9.17 8.11
C ASP A 36 7.62 -9.45 9.17
N SER A 37 6.75 -8.48 9.46
CA SER A 37 5.72 -8.59 10.51
C SER A 37 4.38 -8.05 10.06
N VAL A 38 3.30 -8.79 10.36
CA VAL A 38 1.92 -8.40 10.08
C VAL A 38 1.54 -7.11 10.84
N ASP A 39 2.01 -6.94 12.08
CA ASP A 39 1.76 -5.71 12.86
C ASP A 39 2.44 -4.49 12.23
N ALA A 40 3.66 -4.66 11.72
CA ALA A 40 4.36 -3.61 10.99
C ALA A 40 3.62 -3.25 9.70
N ALA A 41 3.15 -4.27 8.95
CA ALA A 41 2.38 -4.08 7.73
C ALA A 41 1.06 -3.36 7.99
N GLU A 42 0.35 -3.73 9.05
CA GLU A 42 -0.90 -3.08 9.45
C GLU A 42 -0.68 -1.61 9.82
N LYS A 43 0.38 -1.31 10.56
CA LYS A 43 0.72 0.05 10.95
C LYS A 43 1.01 0.92 9.72
N ILE A 44 1.84 0.42 8.81
CA ILE A 44 2.17 1.11 7.56
C ILE A 44 0.92 1.33 6.72
N TYR A 45 0.08 0.29 6.57
CA TYR A 45 -1.18 0.37 5.84
C TYR A 45 -2.09 1.48 6.38
N LYS A 46 -2.28 1.56 7.71
CA LYS A 46 -3.12 2.59 8.34
C LYS A 46 -2.53 3.99 8.13
N GLU A 47 -1.24 4.16 8.43
CA GLU A 47 -0.58 5.46 8.25
C GLU A 47 -0.61 5.90 6.78
N MET A 48 -0.47 4.98 5.82
CA MET A 48 -0.54 5.29 4.39
C MET A 48 -1.92 5.75 3.96
N ILE A 49 -2.99 5.10 4.44
CA ILE A 49 -4.36 5.57 4.18
C ILE A 49 -4.56 6.97 4.74
N ASP A 50 -4.14 7.21 5.97
CA ASP A 50 -4.34 8.51 6.62
C ASP A 50 -3.54 9.62 5.93
N LEU A 51 -2.28 9.37 5.58
CA LEU A 51 -1.40 10.27 4.83
C LEU A 51 -2.05 10.68 3.51
N PHE A 52 -2.48 9.70 2.69
CA PHE A 52 -3.07 9.98 1.39
C PHE A 52 -4.44 10.66 1.52
N SER A 53 -5.24 10.27 2.52
CA SER A 53 -6.52 10.90 2.83
C SER A 53 -6.35 12.39 3.19
N ALA A 54 -5.31 12.73 3.96
CA ALA A 54 -4.98 14.14 4.27
C ALA A 54 -4.63 14.95 3.02
N GLY A 55 -3.99 14.32 2.03
CA GLY A 55 -3.73 14.90 0.72
C GLY A 55 -4.92 14.91 -0.25
N GLY A 56 -6.09 14.40 0.16
CA GLY A 56 -7.29 14.29 -0.69
C GLY A 56 -7.24 13.10 -1.67
N PHE A 57 -6.31 12.17 -1.49
CA PHE A 57 -6.16 10.96 -2.30
C PHE A 57 -6.78 9.75 -1.61
N LYS A 58 -7.19 8.77 -2.40
CA LYS A 58 -7.72 7.50 -1.89
C LYS A 58 -6.87 6.35 -2.40
N LEU A 59 -6.15 5.69 -1.50
CA LEU A 59 -5.48 4.43 -1.77
C LEU A 59 -6.51 3.30 -1.84
N VAL A 60 -6.49 2.56 -2.95
CA VAL A 60 -7.44 1.48 -3.26
C VAL A 60 -6.70 0.28 -3.85
N LYS A 61 -7.41 -0.84 -3.98
CA LYS A 61 -6.89 -2.11 -4.54
C LYS A 61 -5.74 -2.69 -3.73
N TRP A 62 -5.86 -2.64 -2.41
CA TRP A 62 -4.89 -3.29 -1.53
C TRP A 62 -4.87 -4.81 -1.72
N ILE A 63 -3.66 -5.36 -1.76
CA ILE A 63 -3.36 -6.79 -1.89
C ILE A 63 -2.27 -7.10 -0.87
N SER A 64 -2.34 -8.27 -0.23
CA SER A 64 -1.32 -8.76 0.69
C SER A 64 -1.25 -10.28 0.62
N ASN A 65 -0.07 -10.84 0.85
CA ASN A 65 0.15 -12.28 1.02
C ASN A 65 -0.25 -12.80 2.42
N SER A 66 -0.53 -11.89 3.37
CA SER A 66 -1.00 -12.24 4.70
C SER A 66 -2.53 -12.20 4.74
N SER A 67 -3.14 -13.36 4.99
CA SER A 67 -4.59 -13.47 5.21
C SER A 67 -5.05 -12.67 6.43
N ASP A 68 -4.23 -12.61 7.49
CA ASP A 68 -4.49 -11.79 8.68
C ASP A 68 -4.58 -10.31 8.35
N LEU A 69 -3.65 -9.79 7.53
CA LEU A 69 -3.69 -8.40 7.11
C LEU A 69 -4.88 -8.15 6.18
N LEU A 70 -5.13 -9.04 5.20
CA LEU A 70 -6.29 -8.94 4.32
C LEU A 70 -7.59 -8.87 5.10
N ASN A 71 -7.77 -9.65 6.17
CA ASN A 71 -8.98 -9.62 6.98
C ASN A 71 -9.19 -8.27 7.71
N LYS A 72 -8.12 -7.55 8.01
CA LYS A 72 -8.16 -6.23 8.66
C LYS A 72 -8.45 -5.08 7.69
N ILE A 73 -8.20 -5.27 6.39
CA ILE A 73 -8.51 -4.28 5.36
C ILE A 73 -10.02 -4.32 5.06
N PRO A 74 -10.73 -3.18 4.93
CA PRO A 74 -12.12 -3.16 4.49
C PRO A 74 -12.29 -3.64 3.04
N ASN A 75 -13.32 -4.43 2.77
CA ASN A 75 -13.59 -4.96 1.41
C ASN A 75 -13.81 -3.86 0.36
N SER A 76 -14.20 -2.64 0.76
CA SER A 76 -14.41 -1.51 -0.16
C SER A 76 -13.13 -0.96 -0.80
N ILE A 77 -11.96 -1.29 -0.23
CA ILE A 77 -10.66 -0.83 -0.73
C ILE A 77 -9.70 -1.98 -1.08
N LYS A 78 -10.14 -3.23 -0.90
CA LYS A 78 -9.42 -4.41 -1.42
C LYS A 78 -9.50 -4.47 -2.93
N SER A 79 -8.50 -5.10 -3.55
CA SER A 79 -8.62 -5.51 -4.93
C SER A 79 -9.70 -6.60 -5.06
N PRO A 80 -10.59 -6.55 -6.06
CA PRO A 80 -11.51 -7.65 -6.36
C PRO A 80 -10.77 -8.89 -6.90
N HIS A 81 -9.54 -8.70 -7.38
CA HIS A 81 -8.61 -9.77 -7.74
C HIS A 81 -7.69 -10.00 -6.53
N LEU A 82 -8.09 -10.93 -5.65
CA LEU A 82 -7.19 -11.45 -4.64
C LEU A 82 -6.13 -12.27 -5.37
N VAL A 83 -4.86 -11.92 -5.16
CA VAL A 83 -3.74 -12.70 -5.66
C VAL A 83 -3.53 -13.84 -4.68
N ASP A 84 -3.84 -15.06 -5.11
CA ASP A 84 -3.41 -16.25 -4.38
C ASP A 84 -1.94 -16.47 -4.73
N PHE A 85 -1.06 -16.14 -3.80
CA PHE A 85 0.39 -16.24 -4.01
C PHE A 85 0.89 -17.70 -4.02
N ASP A 86 0.05 -18.65 -3.61
CA ASP A 86 0.32 -20.11 -3.66
C ASP A 86 -0.21 -20.76 -4.96
N ASP A 87 -1.08 -20.10 -5.71
CA ASP A 87 -1.58 -20.61 -6.99
C ASP A 87 -0.82 -19.97 -8.15
N ALA A 88 -0.02 -20.77 -8.85
CA ALA A 88 0.79 -20.39 -10.01
C ALA A 88 -0.02 -19.88 -11.23
N GLN A 89 -1.32 -19.66 -11.07
CA GLN A 89 -2.25 -19.17 -12.09
C GLN A 89 -2.82 -17.78 -11.80
N THR A 90 -2.56 -17.17 -10.63
CA THR A 90 -3.11 -15.85 -10.30
C THR A 90 -2.23 -14.71 -10.80
N THR A 91 -2.18 -14.52 -12.12
CA THR A 91 -1.38 -13.49 -12.76
C THR A 91 -2.01 -12.10 -12.57
N THR A 92 -1.42 -11.24 -11.75
CA THR A 92 -1.78 -9.81 -11.72
C THR A 92 -0.79 -9.00 -12.54
N LYS A 93 -1.31 -8.31 -13.56
CA LYS A 93 -0.53 -7.39 -14.40
C LYS A 93 -0.17 -6.14 -13.60
N ILE A 94 1.06 -6.07 -13.10
CA ILE A 94 1.69 -4.82 -12.68
C ILE A 94 2.80 -4.54 -13.69
N VAL A 95 2.67 -3.41 -14.39
CA VAL A 95 3.56 -2.83 -15.41
C VAL A 95 4.69 -3.75 -15.88
N GLY A 96 4.37 -4.62 -16.85
CA GLY A 96 5.36 -5.39 -17.61
C GLY A 96 6.02 -6.58 -16.90
N MET A 97 5.69 -6.87 -15.64
CA MET A 97 6.15 -8.08 -14.95
C MET A 97 5.00 -9.07 -14.83
N LEU A 98 5.19 -10.25 -15.43
CA LEU A 98 4.40 -11.44 -15.13
C LEU A 98 5.01 -12.08 -13.88
N TRP A 99 4.19 -12.18 -12.83
CA TRP A 99 4.40 -13.12 -11.72
C TRP A 99 3.39 -14.25 -11.89
#